data_AF-A0A7Y6PZV2-F1
#
_entry.id   AF-A0A7Y6PZV2-F1
#
_cell.length_a   1.000
_cell.length_b   1.000
_cell.length_c   1.000
_cell.angle_alpha   90.00
_cell.angle_beta   90.00
_cell.angle_gamma   90.00
#
_symmetry.space_group_name_H-M   'P 1'
#
loop_
_entity.id
_entity.type
_entity.pdbx_description
1 polymer ?
#
loop_
_entity_poly.entity_id
_entity_poly.type
_entity_poly.pdbx_seq_one_letter_code
_entity_poly.pdbx_strand_id
1 'polypeptide(L)'
;MTRLDDAIARARTLEVRDEGARQFVAELSQWAGKSEPARARWPWFAGGVALAAAAAVLLLVVRESPRPVEPSAIRLGDRVAIVVAPSTQYRVVATDEERTVVEVTRGTVTARLWPGARAYRLGLRGGGVEAVATGTVFALRVDDDGASVEVHEGHVAVSRGDDHVEVAATTAWPHGGVLRSSDDARRLLAMPAVSAAAPEPELARLDAGVADASAEPTDAAVILAAPHRDAAAATPPIERWRRARLLRSQGKFEAALAECIEIADAKDATWSPIALLEAARIELGPNASPERAIALAERFASEWPDHALAPEARDLRCRALKQLGRDAECGAP
;
A
#
# COMPACT_ATOMS: atom_id res chain seq x y z
N MET A 1 23.54 -13.33 29.08
CA MET A 1 23.34 -12.20 28.15
C MET A 1 23.28 -12.75 26.74
N THR A 2 22.08 -13.06 26.24
CA THR A 2 21.88 -13.48 24.85
C THR A 2 22.02 -12.26 23.94
N ARG A 3 22.86 -12.36 22.89
CA ARG A 3 23.07 -11.28 21.93
C ARG A 3 21.81 -11.10 21.09
N LEU A 4 21.51 -9.85 20.75
CA LEU A 4 20.32 -9.46 19.98
C LEU A 4 20.19 -10.25 18.66
N ASP A 5 21.31 -10.57 18.03
CA ASP A 5 21.37 -11.37 16.81
C ASP A 5 20.84 -12.79 17.00
N ASP A 6 21.07 -13.40 18.17
CA ASP A 6 20.53 -14.74 18.50
C ASP A 6 19.02 -14.69 18.80
N ALA A 7 18.50 -13.52 19.21
CA ALA A 7 17.06 -13.32 19.38
C ALA A 7 16.38 -13.13 18.02
N ILE A 8 16.99 -12.37 17.10
CA ILE A 8 16.49 -12.14 15.75
C ILE A 8 16.54 -13.42 14.92
N ALA A 9 17.62 -14.21 15.01
CA ALA A 9 17.73 -15.49 14.31
C ALA A 9 16.65 -16.49 14.75
N ARG A 10 16.36 -16.57 16.07
CA ARG A 10 15.27 -17.41 16.60
C ARG A 10 13.88 -16.94 16.19
N ALA A 11 13.65 -15.62 16.19
CA ALA A 11 12.38 -15.06 15.76
C ALA A 11 12.07 -15.34 14.27
N ARG A 12 13.10 -15.44 13.42
CA ARG A 12 12.95 -15.76 11.99
C ARG A 12 12.63 -17.24 11.72
N THR A 13 12.98 -18.14 12.62
CA THR A 13 12.74 -19.59 12.47
C THR A 13 11.49 -20.08 13.20
N LEU A 14 10.85 -19.22 14.00
CA LEU A 14 9.58 -19.53 14.65
C LEU A 14 8.45 -19.43 13.60
N GLU A 15 8.06 -20.58 13.05
CA GLU A 15 6.73 -20.71 12.46
C GLU A 15 5.72 -20.31 13.53
N VAL A 16 5.00 -19.22 13.28
CA VAL A 16 3.91 -18.75 14.14
C VAL A 16 2.78 -19.76 14.02
N ARG A 17 2.85 -20.83 14.81
CA ARG A 17 1.72 -21.70 15.09
C ARG A 17 0.67 -20.87 15.81
N ASP A 18 -0.60 -21.00 15.40
CA ASP A 18 -1.74 -20.26 15.94
C ASP A 18 -1.82 -20.29 17.49
N GLU A 19 -1.32 -21.36 18.11
CA GLU A 19 -1.19 -21.46 19.58
C GLU A 19 -0.33 -20.33 20.19
N GLY A 20 0.81 -20.00 19.57
CA GLY A 20 1.75 -19.00 20.07
C GLY A 20 1.23 -17.57 19.93
N ALA A 21 0.46 -17.30 18.86
CA ALA A 21 -0.19 -16.01 18.68
C ALA A 21 -1.28 -15.76 19.75
N ARG A 22 -2.06 -16.79 20.11
CA ARG A 22 -3.06 -16.68 21.19
C ARG A 22 -2.42 -16.45 22.55
N GLN A 23 -1.28 -17.10 22.82
CA GLN A 23 -0.55 -16.92 24.07
C GLN A 23 0.02 -15.49 24.19
N PHE A 24 0.56 -14.94 23.10
CA PHE A 24 1.05 -13.56 23.06
C PHE A 24 -0.08 -12.53 23.22
N VAL A 25 -1.24 -12.76 22.62
CA VAL A 25 -2.43 -11.89 22.78
C VAL A 25 -2.99 -11.97 24.20
N ALA A 26 -3.01 -13.15 24.82
CA ALA A 26 -3.41 -13.31 26.22
C ALA A 26 -2.45 -12.59 27.17
N GLU A 27 -1.15 -12.65 26.91
CA GLU A 27 -0.13 -11.95 27.71
C GLU A 27 -0.28 -10.42 27.57
N LEU A 28 -0.45 -9.90 26.35
CA LEU A 28 -0.70 -8.47 26.12
C LEU A 28 -2.00 -7.98 26.78
N SER A 29 -3.06 -8.79 26.77
CA SER A 29 -4.33 -8.47 27.45
C SER A 29 -4.17 -8.43 28.97
N GLN A 30 -3.34 -9.31 29.52
CA GLN A 30 -3.03 -9.33 30.96
C GLN A 30 -2.23 -8.09 31.40
N TRP A 31 -1.33 -7.60 30.55
CA TRP A 31 -0.59 -6.36 30.81
C TRP A 31 -1.48 -5.12 30.66
N ALA A 32 -2.37 -5.10 29.67
CA ALA A 32 -3.34 -4.02 29.50
C ALA A 32 -4.33 -3.92 30.68
N GLY A 33 -4.70 -5.05 31.29
CA GLY A 33 -5.55 -5.09 32.48
C GLY A 33 -4.88 -4.71 33.80
N LYS A 34 -3.54 -4.59 33.84
CA LYS A 34 -2.78 -4.40 35.08
C LYS A 34 -2.44 -2.95 35.44
N SER A 35 -3.01 -1.97 34.75
CA SER A 35 -2.76 -0.54 35.00
C SER A 35 -3.90 0.13 35.77
N GLU A 36 -4.16 -0.31 37.00
CA GLU A 36 -4.71 0.59 38.03
C GLU A 36 -3.55 0.97 38.98
N PRO A 37 -3.15 2.25 39.06
CA PRO A 37 -2.25 2.67 40.11
C PRO A 37 -2.98 2.50 41.45
N ALA A 38 -2.43 1.63 42.30
CA ALA A 38 -2.86 1.45 43.67
C ALA A 38 -2.92 2.83 44.35
N ARG A 39 -4.13 3.27 44.68
CA ARG A 39 -4.39 4.49 45.44
C ARG A 39 -3.57 4.44 46.72
N ALA A 40 -2.56 5.30 46.80
CA ALA A 40 -1.80 5.54 48.01
C ALA A 40 -2.76 5.94 49.14
N ARG A 41 -2.88 5.07 50.15
CA ARG A 41 -3.60 5.34 51.39
C ARG A 41 -2.85 6.45 52.14
N TRP A 42 -3.36 7.67 52.07
CA TRP A 42 -3.03 8.70 53.04
C TRP A 42 -4.00 8.60 54.21
N PRO A 43 -3.51 8.45 55.45
CA PRO A 43 -4.38 8.35 56.60
C PRO A 43 -4.53 9.75 57.23
N TRP A 44 -5.73 10.00 57.78
CA TRP A 44 -6.10 11.04 58.76
C TRP A 44 -6.86 12.23 58.15
N PHE A 45 -8.18 12.25 58.30
CA PHE A 45 -8.88 13.10 59.27
C PHE A 45 -10.27 12.51 59.56
N ALA A 46 -10.59 12.45 60.85
CA ALA A 46 -11.86 12.00 61.39
C ALA A 46 -12.91 13.12 61.37
N GLY A 47 -14.18 12.75 61.21
CA GLY A 47 -15.34 13.64 61.17
C GLY A 47 -16.05 13.46 59.83
N GLY A 48 -17.07 12.62 59.70
CA GLY A 48 -18.29 12.69 60.49
C GLY A 48 -19.34 13.40 59.63
N VAL A 49 -20.25 12.60 59.04
CA VAL A 49 -21.64 12.88 58.66
C VAL A 49 -22.00 12.03 57.45
N ALA A 50 -23.01 11.21 57.65
CA ALA A 50 -23.69 10.42 56.64
C ALA A 50 -24.31 11.31 55.57
N LEU A 51 -24.06 10.98 54.30
CA LEU A 51 -25.00 11.25 53.22
C LEU A 51 -24.73 10.22 52.11
N ALA A 52 -25.67 9.29 51.99
CA ALA A 52 -25.77 8.38 50.86
C ALA A 52 -26.05 9.21 49.60
N ALA A 53 -24.99 9.59 48.89
CA ALA A 53 -25.08 10.03 47.50
C ALA A 53 -24.54 8.88 46.66
N ALA A 54 -25.44 8.02 46.20
CA ALA A 54 -25.19 7.18 45.05
C ALA A 54 -24.98 8.12 43.86
N ALA A 55 -23.75 8.61 43.70
CA ALA A 55 -23.30 9.25 42.48
C ALA A 55 -23.26 8.15 41.42
N ALA A 56 -24.43 7.90 40.82
CA ALA A 56 -24.51 7.37 39.48
C ALA A 56 -23.76 8.37 38.59
N VAL A 57 -22.44 8.16 38.48
CA VAL A 57 -21.64 8.72 37.41
C VAL A 57 -22.18 8.07 36.15
N LEU A 58 -23.23 8.69 35.62
CA LEU A 58 -23.72 8.47 34.27
C LEU A 58 -22.58 8.97 33.37
N LEU A 59 -21.59 8.11 33.15
CA LEU A 59 -20.69 8.20 32.01
C LEU A 59 -21.57 8.04 30.79
N LEU A 60 -22.21 9.14 30.39
CA LEU A 60 -22.66 9.40 29.04
C LEU A 60 -21.39 9.41 28.18
N VAL A 61 -20.88 8.20 27.94
CA VAL A 61 -20.07 7.93 26.76
C VAL A 61 -21.03 8.20 25.63
N VAL A 62 -21.02 9.44 25.14
CA VAL A 62 -21.49 9.78 23.81
C VAL A 62 -20.61 8.93 22.90
N ARG A 63 -21.05 7.69 22.69
CA ARG A 63 -20.57 6.81 21.65
C ARG A 63 -20.99 7.55 20.40
N GLU A 64 -20.13 8.44 19.92
CA GLU A 64 -20.27 8.99 18.59
C GLU A 64 -20.39 7.77 17.69
N SER A 65 -21.62 7.50 17.24
CA SER A 65 -21.87 6.45 16.27
C SER A 65 -20.92 6.77 15.13
N PRO A 66 -19.92 5.90 14.85
CA PRO A 66 -18.93 6.19 13.83
C PRO A 66 -19.72 6.56 12.58
N ARG A 67 -19.50 7.78 12.08
CA ARG A 67 -20.18 8.24 10.89
C ARG A 67 -19.97 7.16 9.83
N PRO A 68 -21.04 6.67 9.17
CA PRO A 68 -20.88 5.64 8.16
C PRO A 68 -19.90 6.17 7.12
N VAL A 69 -18.69 5.60 7.13
CA VAL A 69 -17.66 5.95 6.15
C VAL A 69 -18.18 5.40 4.84
N GLU A 70 -18.50 6.28 3.90
CA GLU A 70 -18.91 5.85 2.57
C GLU A 70 -17.80 4.98 1.97
N PRO A 71 -18.13 3.78 1.46
CA PRO A 71 -17.14 2.93 0.82
C PRO A 71 -16.47 3.69 -0.33
N SER A 72 -15.18 3.94 -0.20
CA SER A 72 -14.39 4.58 -1.25
C SER A 72 -13.76 3.51 -2.14
N ALA A 73 -13.76 3.75 -3.45
CA ALA A 73 -13.10 2.86 -4.39
C ALA A 73 -11.58 3.05 -4.33
N ILE A 74 -10.85 1.94 -4.21
CA ILE A 74 -9.40 1.90 -4.12
C ILE A 74 -8.87 1.35 -5.44
N ARG A 75 -7.96 2.07 -6.10
CA ARG A 75 -7.27 1.57 -7.30
C ARG A 75 -6.07 0.70 -6.91
N LEU A 76 -5.96 -0.44 -7.57
CA LEU A 76 -4.84 -1.38 -7.47
C LEU A 76 -4.13 -1.42 -8.84
N GLY A 77 -3.16 -0.54 -9.02
CA GLY A 77 -2.54 -0.31 -10.32
C GLY A 77 -3.50 0.35 -11.33
N ASP A 78 -3.22 0.17 -12.62
CA ASP A 78 -3.91 0.92 -13.67
C ASP A 78 -5.26 0.30 -14.07
N ARG A 79 -5.37 -1.02 -13.89
CA ARG A 79 -6.47 -1.83 -14.46
C ARG A 79 -7.41 -2.44 -13.44
N VAL A 80 -7.14 -2.31 -12.16
CA VAL A 80 -7.99 -2.89 -11.11
C VAL A 80 -8.46 -1.81 -10.15
N ALA A 81 -9.72 -1.87 -9.77
CA ALA A 81 -10.24 -1.15 -8.61
C ALA A 81 -11.08 -2.08 -7.75
N ILE A 82 -11.08 -1.83 -6.44
CA ILE A 82 -11.89 -2.54 -5.48
C ILE A 82 -12.73 -1.57 -4.66
N VAL A 83 -13.90 -2.01 -4.22
CA VAL A 83 -14.68 -1.38 -3.16
C VAL A 83 -14.85 -2.42 -2.07
N VAL A 84 -14.59 -1.99 -0.84
CA VAL A 84 -14.51 -2.86 0.32
C VAL A 84 -15.69 -2.53 1.23
N ALA A 85 -16.55 -3.51 1.49
CA ALA A 85 -17.69 -3.30 2.40
C ALA A 85 -17.21 -3.01 3.83
N PRO A 86 -17.99 -2.31 4.67
CA PRO A 86 -17.63 -2.07 6.06
C PRO A 86 -17.31 -3.35 6.82
N SER A 87 -16.31 -3.30 7.70
CA SER A 87 -15.84 -4.44 8.51
C SER A 87 -15.21 -5.61 7.73
N THR A 88 -14.89 -5.41 6.45
CA THR A 88 -14.19 -6.42 5.65
C THR A 88 -12.70 -6.48 6.01
N GLN A 89 -12.19 -7.70 6.18
CA GLN A 89 -10.78 -8.01 6.34
C GLN A 89 -10.25 -8.62 5.05
N TYR A 90 -9.28 -7.93 4.43
CA TYR A 90 -8.67 -8.36 3.18
C TYR A 90 -7.18 -7.99 3.15
N ARG A 91 -6.44 -8.63 2.24
CA ARG A 91 -5.08 -8.23 1.88
C ARG A 91 -4.82 -8.41 0.39
N VAL A 92 -4.01 -7.54 -0.19
CA VAL A 92 -3.52 -7.73 -1.57
C VAL A 92 -2.31 -8.66 -1.50
N VAL A 93 -2.40 -9.80 -2.18
CA VAL A 93 -1.40 -10.88 -2.11
C VAL A 93 -0.38 -10.73 -3.22
N ALA A 94 -0.83 -10.38 -4.42
CA ALA A 94 0.01 -10.20 -5.60
C ALA A 94 -0.54 -9.07 -6.46
N THR A 95 0.38 -8.27 -7.00
CA THR A 95 0.12 -7.28 -8.05
C THR A 95 1.35 -7.26 -8.94
N ASP A 96 1.25 -7.94 -10.08
CA ASP A 96 2.30 -8.04 -11.09
C ASP A 96 1.74 -7.62 -12.47
N GLU A 97 2.55 -7.80 -13.53
CA GLU A 97 2.20 -7.39 -14.89
C GLU A 97 1.10 -8.26 -15.54
N GLU A 98 0.82 -9.45 -14.98
CA GLU A 98 -0.13 -10.42 -15.53
C GLU A 98 -1.38 -10.58 -14.67
N ARG A 99 -1.30 -10.30 -13.37
CA ARG A 99 -2.41 -10.48 -12.44
C ARG A 99 -2.39 -9.61 -11.19
N THR A 100 -3.58 -9.41 -10.64
CA THR A 100 -3.81 -8.93 -9.27
C THR A 100 -4.60 -9.97 -8.50
N VAL A 101 -4.17 -10.30 -7.28
CA VAL A 101 -4.85 -11.25 -6.39
C VAL A 101 -5.15 -10.59 -5.05
N VAL A 102 -6.43 -10.59 -4.67
CA VAL A 102 -6.90 -10.09 -3.37
C VAL A 102 -7.44 -11.25 -2.55
N GLU A 103 -6.98 -11.38 -1.32
CA GLU A 103 -7.48 -12.37 -0.37
C GLU A 103 -8.43 -11.72 0.61
N VAL A 104 -9.63 -12.29 0.72
CA VAL A 104 -10.70 -11.86 1.61
C VAL A 104 -10.81 -12.87 2.74
N THR A 105 -10.46 -12.45 3.95
CA THR A 105 -10.56 -13.29 5.15
C THR A 105 -11.99 -13.27 5.69
N ARG A 106 -12.65 -12.11 5.66
CA ARG A 106 -14.03 -11.91 6.11
C ARG A 106 -14.63 -10.67 5.45
N GLY A 107 -15.93 -10.67 5.18
CA GLY A 107 -16.66 -9.53 4.61
C GLY A 107 -16.78 -9.63 3.09
N THR A 108 -16.93 -8.48 2.42
CA THR A 108 -17.20 -8.42 0.97
C THR A 108 -16.22 -7.48 0.28
N VAL A 109 -15.59 -7.97 -0.78
CA VAL A 109 -14.82 -7.15 -1.72
C VAL A 109 -15.48 -7.24 -3.08
N THR A 110 -15.89 -6.09 -3.61
CA THR A 110 -16.32 -5.95 -5.01
C THR A 110 -15.13 -5.43 -5.80
N ALA A 111 -14.84 -6.03 -6.95
CA ALA A 111 -13.68 -5.69 -7.75
C ALA A 111 -14.05 -5.52 -9.23
N ARG A 112 -13.36 -4.60 -9.89
CA ARG A 112 -13.46 -4.32 -11.32
C ARG A 112 -12.09 -4.48 -11.97
N LEU A 113 -12.04 -5.20 -13.08
CA LEU A 113 -10.91 -5.26 -13.98
C LEU A 113 -11.29 -4.58 -15.31
N TRP A 114 -10.58 -3.51 -15.68
CA TRP A 114 -10.74 -2.89 -16.99
C TRP A 114 -10.05 -3.73 -18.09
N PRO A 115 -10.68 -3.85 -19.28
CA PRO A 115 -10.03 -4.45 -20.44
C PRO A 115 -8.81 -3.60 -20.87
N GLY A 116 -7.88 -4.23 -21.57
CA GLY A 116 -6.63 -3.61 -21.99
C GLY A 116 -5.90 -4.50 -23.00
N ALA A 117 -4.87 -3.95 -23.64
CA ALA A 117 -4.21 -4.61 -24.77
C ALA A 117 -3.50 -5.94 -24.42
N ARG A 118 -3.04 -6.08 -23.17
CA ARG A 118 -2.40 -7.30 -22.67
C ARG A 118 -3.38 -8.16 -21.88
N ALA A 119 -3.22 -9.48 -21.92
CA ALA A 119 -3.94 -10.38 -21.04
C ALA A 119 -3.62 -10.02 -19.58
N TYR A 120 -4.66 -9.86 -18.75
CA TYR A 120 -4.51 -9.57 -17.33
C TYR A 120 -5.62 -10.27 -16.57
N ARG A 121 -5.29 -10.84 -15.40
CA ARG A 121 -6.24 -11.59 -14.58
C ARG A 121 -6.46 -10.91 -13.23
N LEU A 122 -7.71 -10.89 -12.79
CA LEU A 122 -8.08 -10.44 -11.45
C LEU A 122 -8.62 -11.64 -10.67
N GLY A 123 -7.97 -11.97 -9.56
CA GLY A 123 -8.35 -13.04 -8.65
C GLY A 123 -8.84 -12.51 -7.31
N LEU A 124 -9.98 -13.01 -6.83
CA LEU A 124 -10.42 -12.90 -5.44
C LEU A 124 -10.39 -14.28 -4.79
N ARG A 125 -9.75 -14.43 -3.64
CA ARG A 125 -9.67 -15.71 -2.91
C ARG A 125 -10.13 -15.59 -1.47
N GLY A 126 -10.81 -16.59 -0.93
CA GLY A 126 -11.31 -16.58 0.45
C GLY A 126 -12.33 -17.68 0.71
N GLY A 127 -12.45 -18.14 1.95
CA GLY A 127 -13.40 -19.20 2.33
C GLY A 127 -13.27 -20.49 1.51
N GLY A 128 -12.03 -20.84 1.12
CA GLY A 128 -11.73 -22.02 0.29
C GLY A 128 -12.16 -21.89 -1.19
N VAL A 129 -12.46 -20.67 -1.64
CA VAL A 129 -12.89 -20.36 -3.01
C VAL A 129 -11.88 -19.43 -3.67
N GLU A 130 -11.60 -19.66 -4.94
CA GLU A 130 -10.84 -18.75 -5.80
C GLU A 130 -11.67 -18.40 -7.04
N ALA A 131 -11.89 -17.11 -7.25
CA ALA A 131 -12.67 -16.54 -8.35
C ALA A 131 -11.75 -15.68 -9.23
N VAL A 132 -11.59 -16.07 -10.49
CA VAL A 132 -10.65 -15.44 -11.43
C VAL A 132 -11.41 -14.92 -12.65
N ALA A 133 -11.07 -13.71 -13.09
CA ALA A 133 -11.76 -13.07 -14.19
C ALA A 133 -10.83 -12.26 -15.11
N THR A 134 -11.31 -12.02 -16.34
CA THR A 134 -10.67 -11.20 -17.37
C THR A 134 -11.66 -10.13 -17.87
N GLY A 135 -11.51 -8.88 -17.41
CA GLY A 135 -12.34 -7.76 -17.87
C GLY A 135 -13.76 -7.74 -17.31
N THR A 136 -13.94 -7.76 -15.99
CA THR A 136 -15.25 -7.99 -15.34
C THR A 136 -15.48 -7.13 -14.11
N VAL A 137 -16.71 -7.13 -13.61
CA VAL A 137 -17.07 -6.65 -12.26
C VAL A 137 -17.70 -7.79 -11.49
N PHE A 138 -17.09 -8.17 -10.36
CA PHE A 138 -17.59 -9.25 -9.51
C PHE A 138 -17.25 -9.02 -8.05
N ALA A 139 -18.00 -9.64 -7.15
CA ALA A 139 -17.79 -9.59 -5.71
C ALA A 139 -17.50 -10.97 -5.15
N LEU A 140 -16.59 -11.02 -4.17
CA LEU A 140 -16.40 -12.17 -3.29
C LEU A 140 -16.84 -11.78 -1.88
N ARG A 141 -17.77 -12.56 -1.33
CA ARG A 141 -18.24 -12.46 0.05
C ARG A 141 -17.77 -13.68 0.82
N VAL A 142 -17.21 -13.46 2.00
CA VAL A 142 -16.78 -14.50 2.95
C VAL A 142 -17.40 -14.20 4.30
N ASP A 143 -18.27 -15.08 4.77
CA ASP A 143 -18.92 -15.01 6.07
C ASP A 143 -18.81 -16.37 6.80
N ASP A 144 -19.55 -16.51 7.90
CA ASP A 144 -19.52 -17.71 8.73
C ASP A 144 -20.20 -18.91 8.03
N ASP A 145 -21.05 -18.68 7.02
CA ASP A 145 -21.73 -19.71 6.22
C ASP A 145 -20.89 -20.16 4.99
N GLY A 146 -19.85 -19.39 4.66
CA GLY A 146 -18.85 -19.74 3.65
C GLY A 146 -18.56 -18.60 2.69
N ALA A 147 -18.21 -18.97 1.46
CA ALA A 147 -17.89 -18.02 0.39
C ALA A 147 -18.92 -18.05 -0.73
N SER A 148 -19.28 -16.87 -1.22
CA SER A 148 -20.15 -16.69 -2.38
C SER A 148 -19.56 -15.67 -3.35
N VAL A 149 -19.75 -15.90 -4.65
CA VAL A 149 -19.29 -15.04 -5.74
C VAL A 149 -20.50 -14.48 -6.48
N GLU A 150 -20.55 -13.16 -6.65
CA GLU A 150 -21.59 -12.48 -7.44
C GLU A 150 -20.95 -11.81 -8.64
N VAL A 151 -21.43 -12.10 -9.86
CA VAL A 151 -20.88 -11.54 -11.09
C VAL A 151 -21.83 -10.50 -11.64
N HIS A 152 -21.39 -9.25 -11.72
CA HIS A 152 -22.19 -8.13 -12.22
C HIS A 152 -21.98 -7.90 -13.71
N GLU A 153 -20.76 -8.12 -14.22
CA GLU A 153 -20.39 -7.96 -15.63
C GLU A 153 -19.36 -9.03 -16.04
N GLY A 154 -19.51 -9.59 -17.24
CA GLY A 154 -18.57 -10.56 -17.83
C GLY A 154 -18.71 -12.00 -17.30
N HIS A 155 -17.60 -12.74 -17.23
CA HIS A 155 -17.56 -14.14 -16.80
C HIS A 155 -16.45 -14.36 -15.77
N VAL A 156 -16.72 -15.17 -14.76
CA VAL A 156 -15.77 -15.48 -13.69
C VAL A 156 -15.63 -16.99 -13.55
N ALA A 157 -14.40 -17.49 -13.64
CA ALA A 157 -14.09 -18.87 -13.31
C ALA A 157 -13.95 -18.99 -11.78
N VAL A 158 -14.81 -19.79 -11.17
CA VAL A 158 -14.83 -20.06 -9.73
C VAL A 158 -14.32 -21.48 -9.49
N SER A 159 -13.42 -21.62 -8.53
CA SER A 159 -12.82 -22.89 -8.12
C SER A 159 -12.97 -23.10 -6.62
N ARG A 160 -13.30 -24.34 -6.22
CA ARG A 160 -13.36 -24.79 -4.83
C ARG A 160 -12.85 -26.23 -4.77
N GLY A 161 -11.63 -26.43 -4.27
CA GLY A 161 -10.97 -27.73 -4.37
C GLY A 161 -10.76 -28.11 -5.84
N ASP A 162 -11.22 -29.29 -6.24
CA ASP A 162 -11.13 -29.78 -7.62
C ASP A 162 -12.32 -29.33 -8.51
N ASP A 163 -13.35 -28.72 -7.91
CA ASP A 163 -14.52 -28.26 -8.62
C ASP A 163 -14.26 -26.91 -9.30
N HIS A 164 -14.56 -26.83 -10.59
CA HIS A 164 -14.46 -25.62 -11.41
C HIS A 164 -15.79 -25.31 -12.07
N VAL A 165 -16.28 -24.09 -11.90
CA VAL A 165 -17.54 -23.62 -12.49
C VAL A 165 -17.35 -22.22 -13.08
N GLU A 166 -17.84 -22.01 -14.28
CA GLU A 166 -17.92 -20.67 -14.87
C GLU A 166 -19.24 -20.00 -14.49
N VAL A 167 -19.15 -18.75 -14.02
CA VAL A 167 -20.27 -17.96 -13.52
C VAL A 167 -20.44 -16.74 -14.43
N ALA A 168 -21.59 -16.65 -15.09
CA ALA A 168 -21.90 -15.59 -16.04
C ALA A 168 -22.39 -14.31 -15.34
N ALA A 169 -22.41 -13.20 -16.07
CA ALA A 169 -22.96 -11.94 -15.60
C ALA A 169 -24.39 -12.10 -15.09
N THR A 170 -24.73 -11.35 -14.05
CA THR A 170 -26.03 -11.39 -13.37
C THR A 170 -26.37 -12.78 -12.81
N THR A 171 -25.36 -13.54 -12.39
CA THR A 171 -25.53 -14.80 -11.66
C THR A 171 -24.64 -14.83 -10.42
N ALA A 172 -24.98 -15.72 -9.49
CA ALA A 172 -24.23 -15.93 -8.26
C ALA A 172 -23.86 -17.41 -8.11
N TRP A 173 -22.73 -17.64 -7.47
CA TRP A 173 -22.27 -18.95 -7.06
C TRP A 173 -22.12 -19.01 -5.52
N PRO A 174 -22.59 -20.08 -4.85
CA PRO A 174 -23.32 -21.22 -5.40
C PRO A 174 -24.68 -20.81 -6.00
N HIS A 175 -25.21 -21.63 -6.90
CA HIS A 175 -26.48 -21.35 -7.60
C HIS A 175 -27.61 -21.21 -6.57
N GLY A 176 -28.44 -20.16 -6.72
CA GLY A 176 -29.53 -19.83 -5.79
C GLY A 176 -29.22 -18.69 -4.81
N GLY A 177 -28.01 -18.15 -4.83
CA GLY A 177 -27.71 -16.88 -4.15
C GLY A 177 -28.57 -15.74 -4.70
N VAL A 178 -29.18 -14.95 -3.82
CA VAL A 178 -29.88 -13.72 -4.22
C VAL A 178 -28.83 -12.68 -4.58
N LEU A 179 -28.75 -12.32 -5.86
CA LEU A 179 -27.96 -11.16 -6.29
C LEU A 179 -28.49 -9.93 -5.57
N ARG A 180 -27.66 -9.37 -4.71
CA ARG A 180 -27.96 -8.06 -4.14
C ARG A 180 -27.35 -7.07 -5.11
N SER A 181 -28.20 -6.26 -5.76
CA SER A 181 -27.71 -5.10 -6.51
C SER A 181 -26.85 -4.27 -5.57
N SER A 182 -25.54 -4.38 -5.73
CA SER A 182 -24.59 -3.78 -4.82
C SER A 182 -24.31 -2.36 -5.29
N ASP A 183 -24.54 -1.38 -4.42
CA ASP A 183 -24.11 0.01 -4.65
C ASP A 183 -22.63 0.07 -5.00
N ASP A 184 -21.83 -0.85 -4.48
CA ASP A 184 -20.39 -0.94 -4.75
C ASP A 184 -20.11 -1.33 -6.21
N ALA A 185 -20.88 -2.26 -6.77
CA ALA A 185 -20.77 -2.61 -8.19
C ALA A 185 -21.16 -1.42 -9.07
N ARG A 186 -22.24 -0.71 -8.72
CA ARG A 186 -22.66 0.51 -9.43
C ARG A 186 -21.60 1.61 -9.38
N ARG A 187 -20.98 1.83 -8.21
CA ARG A 187 -19.85 2.76 -8.04
C ARG A 187 -18.68 2.39 -8.93
N LEU A 188 -18.25 1.12 -8.92
CA LEU A 188 -17.15 0.65 -9.75
C LEU A 188 -17.45 0.78 -11.23
N LEU A 189 -18.68 0.48 -11.67
CA LEU A 189 -19.12 0.65 -13.05
C LEU A 189 -19.11 2.12 -13.49
N ALA A 190 -19.48 3.04 -12.61
CA ALA A 190 -19.46 4.48 -12.86
C ALA A 190 -18.04 5.08 -12.92
N MET A 191 -17.02 4.38 -12.39
CA MET A 191 -15.64 4.85 -12.50
C MET A 191 -15.17 4.82 -13.97
N PRO A 192 -14.57 5.92 -14.48
CA PRO A 192 -14.00 5.91 -15.80
C PRO A 192 -12.83 4.93 -15.87
N ALA A 193 -12.74 4.19 -16.98
CA ALA A 193 -11.53 3.50 -17.35
C ALA A 193 -10.41 4.54 -17.40
N VAL A 194 -9.30 4.29 -16.70
CA VAL A 194 -8.09 5.07 -16.95
C VAL A 194 -7.66 4.65 -18.34
N SER A 195 -7.82 5.56 -19.30
CA SER A 195 -7.27 5.37 -20.62
C SER A 195 -5.78 5.17 -20.42
N ALA A 196 -5.32 3.93 -20.51
CA ALA A 196 -3.91 3.67 -20.72
C ALA A 196 -3.62 4.38 -22.03
N ALA A 197 -2.98 5.56 -21.94
CA ALA A 197 -2.55 6.31 -23.09
C ALA A 197 -1.93 5.29 -24.03
N ALA A 198 -2.52 5.15 -25.22
CA ALA A 198 -2.05 4.19 -26.20
C ALA A 198 -0.53 4.41 -26.29
N PRO A 199 0.30 3.36 -26.09
CA PRO A 199 1.74 3.55 -26.18
C PRO A 199 1.97 4.28 -27.49
N GLU A 200 2.56 5.48 -27.42
CA GLU A 200 2.88 6.23 -28.63
C GLU A 200 3.56 5.24 -29.56
N PRO A 201 3.08 5.09 -30.82
CA PRO A 201 3.67 4.14 -31.73
C PRO A 201 5.15 4.47 -31.75
N GLU A 202 5.96 3.54 -31.25
CA GLU A 202 7.41 3.59 -31.32
C GLU A 202 7.70 3.65 -32.81
N LEU A 203 7.83 4.89 -33.31
CA LEU A 203 8.09 5.17 -34.70
C LEU A 203 9.34 4.38 -35.01
N ALA A 204 9.14 3.33 -35.80
CA ALA A 204 10.17 2.49 -36.37
C ALA A 204 11.35 3.40 -36.68
N ARG A 205 12.40 3.30 -35.84
CA ARG A 205 13.70 3.85 -36.16
C ARG A 205 14.08 3.12 -37.44
N LEU A 206 13.84 3.81 -38.55
CA LEU A 206 14.43 3.49 -39.83
C LEU A 206 15.93 3.39 -39.58
N ASP A 207 16.44 2.16 -39.53
CA ASP A 207 17.80 1.86 -39.89
C ASP A 207 17.96 2.28 -41.36
N ALA A 208 18.23 3.56 -41.56
CA ALA A 208 18.78 4.06 -42.79
C ALA A 208 20.20 3.49 -42.88
N GLY A 209 20.30 2.42 -43.67
CA GLY A 209 21.55 1.75 -44.01
C GLY A 209 22.64 2.77 -44.35
N VAL A 210 23.73 2.64 -43.61
CA VAL A 210 24.99 3.33 -43.78
C VAL A 210 25.45 3.17 -45.22
N ALA A 211 25.59 4.29 -45.91
CA ALA A 211 26.23 4.36 -47.21
C ALA A 211 27.73 4.04 -47.06
N ASP A 212 28.16 3.08 -47.85
CA ASP A 212 29.53 2.72 -48.13
C ASP A 212 30.27 3.92 -48.75
N ALA A 213 31.36 4.35 -48.12
CA ALA A 213 32.33 5.28 -48.70
C ALA A 213 33.75 4.86 -48.27
N SER A 214 34.41 4.15 -49.17
CA SER A 214 35.83 3.83 -49.13
C SER A 214 36.72 5.08 -49.31
N ALA A 215 37.67 5.20 -48.38
CA ALA A 215 39.07 5.63 -48.51
C ALA A 215 39.44 6.99 -49.14
N GLU A 216 40.18 7.81 -48.38
CA GLU A 216 41.61 8.09 -48.66
C GLU A 216 42.33 8.56 -47.38
N PRO A 217 43.66 8.32 -47.24
CA PRO A 217 44.43 8.69 -46.06
C PRO A 217 45.08 10.06 -46.25
N THR A 218 44.90 10.97 -45.28
CA THR A 218 45.73 12.17 -45.19
C THR A 218 46.32 12.27 -43.80
N ASP A 219 47.65 12.28 -43.81
CA ASP A 219 48.57 12.41 -42.70
C ASP A 219 48.53 13.84 -42.11
N ALA A 220 48.95 13.96 -40.85
CA ALA A 220 49.20 15.18 -40.08
C ALA A 220 48.01 15.93 -39.44
N ALA A 221 47.73 15.60 -38.17
CA ALA A 221 47.82 16.53 -37.02
C ALA A 221 47.32 15.83 -35.74
N VAL A 222 48.25 15.43 -34.86
CA VAL A 222 47.93 14.92 -33.52
C VAL A 222 47.43 16.08 -32.67
N ILE A 223 46.13 16.36 -32.74
CA ILE A 223 45.39 17.04 -31.67
C ILE A 223 44.96 15.92 -30.71
N LEU A 224 45.51 15.92 -29.50
CA LEU A 224 45.04 15.09 -28.38
C LEU A 224 43.60 15.52 -28.02
N ALA A 225 42.64 15.10 -28.83
CA ALA A 225 41.23 15.19 -28.51
C ALA A 225 41.01 14.27 -27.31
N ALA A 226 40.70 14.87 -26.16
CA ALA A 226 40.27 14.12 -24.99
C ALA A 226 39.14 13.17 -25.43
N PRO A 227 39.16 11.89 -24.99
CA PRO A 227 38.12 10.95 -25.37
C PRO A 227 36.78 11.57 -24.99
N HIS A 228 35.89 11.76 -25.98
CA HIS A 228 34.51 12.07 -25.72
C HIS A 228 33.99 10.93 -24.84
N ARG A 229 33.86 11.22 -23.53
CA ARG A 229 33.07 10.39 -22.63
C ARG A 229 31.66 10.47 -23.19
N ASP A 230 31.26 9.43 -23.92
CA ASP A 230 29.86 9.17 -24.18
C ASP A 230 29.16 9.22 -22.83
N ALA A 231 28.36 10.27 -22.64
CA ALA A 231 27.53 10.43 -21.47
C ALA A 231 26.55 9.27 -21.51
N ALA A 232 26.85 8.21 -20.74
CA ALA A 232 25.98 7.06 -20.61
C ALA A 232 24.56 7.57 -20.35
N ALA A 233 23.63 7.20 -21.23
CA ALA A 233 22.27 7.69 -21.18
C ALA A 233 21.70 7.48 -19.77
N ALA A 234 21.21 8.58 -19.17
CA ALA A 234 20.67 8.51 -17.82
C ALA A 234 19.51 7.52 -17.77
N THR A 235 19.54 6.60 -16.81
CA THR A 235 18.45 5.63 -16.59
C THR A 235 17.14 6.38 -16.34
N PRO A 236 16.05 6.07 -17.05
CA PRO A 236 14.76 6.72 -16.88
C PRO A 236 14.24 6.66 -15.42
N PRO A 237 13.54 7.69 -14.92
CA PRO A 237 13.05 7.74 -13.53
C PRO A 237 12.20 6.52 -13.13
N ILE A 238 11.37 6.00 -14.05
CA ILE A 238 10.52 4.83 -13.78
C ILE A 238 11.33 3.56 -13.48
N GLU A 239 12.46 3.35 -14.16
CA GLU A 239 13.31 2.18 -13.94
C GLU A 239 14.07 2.29 -12.61
N ARG A 240 14.57 3.49 -12.29
CA ARG A 240 15.16 3.79 -10.98
C ARG A 240 14.16 3.59 -9.86
N TRP A 241 12.90 4.01 -10.06
CA TRP A 241 11.83 3.82 -9.08
C TRP A 241 11.54 2.33 -8.83
N ARG A 242 11.43 1.52 -9.89
CA ARG A 242 11.28 0.06 -9.77
C ARG A 242 12.44 -0.55 -9.00
N ARG A 243 13.67 -0.12 -9.28
CA ARG A 243 14.87 -0.58 -8.57
C ARG A 243 14.86 -0.19 -7.09
N ALA A 244 14.51 1.05 -6.76
CA ALA A 244 14.39 1.52 -5.37
C ALA A 244 13.42 0.64 -4.57
N ARG A 245 12.25 0.32 -5.13
CA ARG A 245 11.26 -0.57 -4.49
C ARG A 245 11.79 -1.99 -4.29
N LEU A 246 12.48 -2.55 -5.29
CA LEU A 246 13.11 -3.88 -5.19
C LEU A 246 14.19 -3.91 -4.11
N LEU A 247 15.03 -2.88 -4.03
CA LEU A 247 16.07 -2.76 -3.00
C LEU A 247 15.45 -2.66 -1.60
N ARG A 248 14.37 -1.88 -1.46
CA ARG A 248 13.61 -1.78 -0.20
C ARG A 248 13.02 -3.12 0.21
N SER A 249 12.40 -3.88 -0.70
CA SER A 249 11.84 -5.20 -0.36
C SER A 249 12.90 -6.23 0.00
N GLN A 250 14.15 -6.03 -0.45
CA GLN A 250 15.32 -6.84 -0.07
C GLN A 250 15.96 -6.38 1.26
N GLY A 251 15.43 -5.34 1.92
CA GLY A 251 16.01 -4.76 3.13
C GLY A 251 17.26 -3.92 2.89
N LYS A 252 17.59 -3.58 1.64
CA LYS A 252 18.73 -2.74 1.27
C LYS A 252 18.34 -1.26 1.30
N PHE A 253 17.98 -0.77 2.49
CA PHE A 253 17.37 0.54 2.68
C PHE A 253 18.26 1.71 2.23
N GLU A 254 19.56 1.68 2.53
CA GLU A 254 20.51 2.71 2.08
C GLU A 254 20.60 2.80 0.55
N ALA A 255 20.62 1.66 -0.15
CA ALA A 255 20.65 1.64 -1.61
C ALA A 255 19.31 2.11 -2.21
N ALA A 256 18.19 1.72 -1.60
CA ALA A 256 16.87 2.19 -2.01
C ALA A 256 16.72 3.72 -1.82
N LEU A 257 17.25 4.23 -0.70
CA LEU A 257 17.30 5.65 -0.40
C LEU A 257 18.13 6.41 -1.43
N ALA A 258 19.33 5.91 -1.77
CA ALA A 258 20.19 6.53 -2.78
C ALA A 258 19.47 6.65 -4.14
N GLU A 259 18.76 5.60 -4.58
CA GLU A 259 17.96 5.67 -5.81
C GLU A 259 16.81 6.69 -5.69
N CYS A 260 16.16 6.83 -4.52
CA CYS A 260 15.12 7.85 -4.32
C CYS A 260 15.68 9.28 -4.38
N ILE A 261 16.85 9.54 -3.79
CA ILE A 261 17.49 10.85 -3.84
C ILE A 261 17.88 11.22 -5.27
N GLU A 262 18.46 10.28 -6.02
CA GLU A 262 18.79 10.47 -7.43
C GLU A 262 17.55 10.80 -8.30
N ILE A 263 16.41 10.14 -8.04
CA ILE A 263 15.15 10.46 -8.72
C ILE A 263 14.68 11.88 -8.35
N ALA A 264 14.78 12.24 -7.07
CA ALA A 264 14.40 13.58 -6.61
C ALA A 264 15.28 14.68 -7.21
N ASP A 265 16.58 14.44 -7.33
CA ASP A 265 17.55 15.39 -7.89
C ASP A 265 17.36 15.62 -9.40
N ALA A 266 16.69 14.69 -10.10
CA ALA A 266 16.32 14.87 -11.51
C ALA A 266 15.20 15.92 -11.72
N LYS A 267 14.51 16.37 -10.67
CA LYS A 267 13.45 17.40 -10.70
C LYS A 267 12.30 17.12 -11.66
N ASP A 268 12.01 15.84 -11.92
CA ASP A 268 10.82 15.41 -12.62
C ASP A 268 9.57 15.68 -11.76
N ALA A 269 8.59 16.41 -12.30
CA ALA A 269 7.40 16.83 -11.56
C ALA A 269 6.46 15.68 -11.15
N THR A 270 6.56 14.52 -11.80
CA THR A 270 5.78 13.33 -11.44
C THR A 270 6.51 12.49 -10.41
N TRP A 271 7.80 12.21 -10.62
CA TRP A 271 8.55 11.23 -9.85
C TRP A 271 9.27 11.80 -8.62
N SER A 272 9.76 13.04 -8.69
CA SER A 272 10.55 13.64 -7.58
C SER A 272 9.76 13.77 -6.28
N PRO A 273 8.49 14.26 -6.28
CA PRO A 273 7.70 14.35 -5.07
C PRO A 273 7.46 12.97 -4.42
N ILE A 274 7.19 11.95 -5.25
CA ILE A 274 6.97 10.57 -4.80
C ILE A 274 8.26 10.01 -4.16
N ALA A 275 9.41 10.26 -4.80
CA ALA A 275 10.70 9.77 -4.33
C ALA A 275 11.14 10.42 -3.00
N LEU A 276 10.92 11.72 -2.81
CA LEU A 276 11.20 12.42 -1.55
C LEU A 276 10.36 11.87 -0.39
N LEU A 277 9.07 11.61 -0.61
CA LEU A 277 8.21 11.00 0.40
C LEU A 277 8.66 9.60 0.79
N GLU A 278 9.04 8.80 -0.20
CA GLU A 278 9.52 7.45 0.04
C GLU A 278 10.87 7.44 0.78
N ALA A 279 11.78 8.34 0.42
CA ALA A 279 13.02 8.57 1.14
C ALA A 279 12.75 8.94 2.62
N ALA A 280 11.81 9.87 2.88
CA ALA A 280 11.43 10.25 4.24
C ALA A 280 10.84 9.08 5.04
N ARG A 281 10.05 8.19 4.41
CA ARG A 281 9.52 6.98 5.05
C ARG A 281 10.63 5.96 5.38
N ILE A 282 11.63 5.82 4.51
CA ILE A 282 12.78 4.94 4.76
C ILE A 282 13.59 5.47 5.96
N GLU A 283 13.84 6.78 6.02
CA GLU A 283 14.56 7.40 7.13
C GLU A 283 13.81 7.28 8.45
N LEU A 284 12.50 7.56 8.46
CA LEU A 284 11.69 7.53 9.67
C LEU A 284 11.45 6.11 10.19
N GLY A 285 11.35 5.12 9.30
CA GLY A 285 11.05 3.75 9.65
C GLY A 285 12.32 2.91 9.83
N PRO A 286 12.76 2.16 8.80
CA PRO A 286 13.90 1.24 8.93
C PRO A 286 15.22 1.84 9.41
N ASN A 287 15.55 3.07 9.01
CA ASN A 287 16.81 3.72 9.42
C ASN A 287 16.72 4.40 10.79
N ALA A 288 15.51 4.58 11.34
CA ALA A 288 15.25 5.24 12.63
C ALA A 288 15.96 6.60 12.78
N SER A 289 15.99 7.40 11.71
CA SER A 289 16.66 8.69 11.63
C SER A 289 15.65 9.83 11.41
N PRO A 290 14.87 10.20 12.45
CA PRO A 290 13.80 11.20 12.33
C PRO A 290 14.30 12.57 11.84
N GLU A 291 15.52 12.99 12.16
CA GLU A 291 16.08 14.27 11.69
C GLU A 291 16.24 14.29 10.16
N ARG A 292 16.70 13.18 9.57
CA ARG A 292 16.83 13.05 8.11
C ARG A 292 15.45 12.99 7.44
N ALA A 293 14.49 12.33 8.08
CA ALA A 293 13.10 12.33 7.61
C ALA A 293 12.48 13.75 7.61
N ILE A 294 12.74 14.55 8.64
CA ILE A 294 12.32 15.97 8.70
C ILE A 294 12.94 16.75 7.53
N ALA A 295 14.26 16.64 7.34
CA ALA A 295 14.95 17.36 6.26
C ALA A 295 14.40 17.02 4.87
N LEU A 296 14.06 15.75 4.62
CA LEU A 296 13.47 15.31 3.35
C LEU A 296 12.02 15.82 3.17
N ALA A 297 11.22 15.82 4.24
CA ALA A 297 9.86 16.37 4.20
C ALA A 297 9.86 17.90 4.02
N GLU A 298 10.81 18.61 4.62
CA GLU A 298 10.99 20.06 4.44
C GLU A 298 11.48 20.39 3.03
N ARG A 299 12.39 19.57 2.47
CA ARG A 299 12.78 19.66 1.06
C ARG A 299 11.58 19.47 0.13
N PHE A 300 10.72 18.48 0.40
CA PHE A 300 9.46 18.30 -0.35
C PHE A 300 8.61 19.57 -0.29
N ALA A 301 8.37 20.12 0.91
CA ALA A 301 7.52 21.30 1.10
C ALA A 301 8.07 22.54 0.37
N SER A 302 9.39 22.70 0.35
CA SER A 302 10.05 23.83 -0.34
C SER A 302 10.03 23.70 -1.87
N GLU A 303 10.22 22.49 -2.41
CA GLU A 303 10.32 22.28 -3.86
C GLU A 303 8.94 22.07 -4.52
N TRP A 304 7.98 21.51 -3.78
CA TRP A 304 6.69 21.05 -4.32
C TRP A 304 5.49 21.44 -3.42
N PRO A 305 5.31 22.72 -3.05
CA PRO A 305 4.31 23.15 -2.06
C PRO A 305 2.87 22.85 -2.47
N ASP A 306 2.57 22.92 -3.77
CA ASP A 306 1.21 22.73 -4.32
C ASP A 306 0.93 21.28 -4.78
N HIS A 307 1.86 20.35 -4.56
CA HIS A 307 1.68 18.96 -4.99
C HIS A 307 0.62 18.26 -4.13
N ALA A 308 -0.17 17.36 -4.74
CA ALA A 308 -1.26 16.65 -4.06
C ALA A 308 -0.82 15.81 -2.84
N LEU A 309 0.48 15.50 -2.74
CA LEU A 309 1.06 14.74 -1.63
C LEU A 309 1.61 15.62 -0.48
N ALA A 310 1.47 16.95 -0.55
CA ALA A 310 1.91 17.86 0.51
C ALA A 310 1.32 17.56 1.91
N PRO A 311 0.03 17.15 2.06
CA PRO A 311 -0.48 16.74 3.37
C PRO A 311 0.28 15.54 3.96
N GLU A 312 0.67 14.58 3.13
CA GLU A 312 1.38 13.38 3.58
C GLU A 312 2.83 13.70 3.98
N ALA A 313 3.48 14.64 3.30
CA ALA A 313 4.79 15.15 3.69
C ALA A 313 4.75 15.83 5.07
N ARG A 314 3.72 16.66 5.32
CA ARG A 314 3.48 17.27 6.63
C ARG A 314 3.27 16.22 7.72
N ASP A 315 2.47 15.19 7.45
CA ASP A 315 2.24 14.10 8.41
C ASP A 315 3.51 13.32 8.74
N LEU A 316 4.39 13.08 7.76
CA LEU A 316 5.70 12.45 8.00
C LEU A 316 6.61 13.34 8.86
N ARG A 317 6.69 14.64 8.55
CA ARG A 317 7.44 15.63 9.35
C ARG A 317 6.94 15.65 10.80
N CYS A 318 5.64 15.74 11.01
CA CYS A 318 5.02 15.75 12.34
C CYS A 318 5.32 14.47 13.13
N ARG A 319 5.24 13.30 12.50
CA ARG A 319 5.60 12.03 13.16
C ARG A 319 7.08 11.98 13.54
N ALA A 320 7.97 12.48 12.68
CA ALA A 320 9.39 12.55 12.98
C ALA A 320 9.70 13.52 14.13
N LEU A 321 9.08 14.71 14.14
CA LEU A 321 9.17 15.67 15.26
C LEU A 321 8.66 15.07 16.58
N LYS A 322 7.57 14.31 16.54
CA LYS A 322 7.04 13.58 17.70
C LYS A 322 8.02 12.58 18.27
N GLN A 323 8.71 11.80 17.43
CA GLN A 323 9.76 10.88 17.90
C GLN A 323 10.91 11.61 18.61
N LEU A 324 11.13 12.88 18.28
CA LEU A 324 12.11 13.75 18.92
C LEU A 324 11.56 14.54 20.12
N GLY A 325 10.30 14.36 20.51
CA GLY A 325 9.65 15.13 21.59
C GLY A 325 9.37 16.60 21.24
N ARG A 326 9.31 16.93 19.93
CA ARG A 326 9.11 18.28 19.39
C ARG A 326 7.69 18.48 18.83
N ASP A 327 6.69 17.91 19.50
CA ASP A 327 5.29 17.91 19.03
C ASP A 327 4.72 19.31 18.75
N ALA A 328 5.16 20.32 19.50
CA ALA A 328 4.71 21.70 19.35
C ALA A 328 5.05 22.31 17.98
N GLU A 329 6.03 21.74 17.26
CA GLU A 329 6.50 22.25 15.97
C GLU A 329 5.74 21.66 14.76
N CYS A 330 4.81 20.72 15.01
CA CYS A 330 3.97 20.10 13.97
C CYS A 330 3.07 21.12 13.24
N GLY A 331 2.70 22.22 13.90
CA GLY A 331 1.86 23.27 13.33
C GLY A 331 2.63 24.35 12.56
N ALA A 332 3.97 24.30 12.56
CA ALA A 332 4.78 25.23 11.80
C ALA A 332 4.63 24.93 10.29
N PRO A 333 4.39 25.97 9.45
CA PRO A 333 4.21 25.83 8.01
C PRO A 333 5.43 25.24 7.30
#